data_AF-A0A085M925-F1
#
_entry.id   AF-A0A085M925-F1
#
_cell.length_a   1.000
_cell.length_b   1.000
_cell.length_c   1.000
_cell.angle_alpha   90.00
_cell.angle_beta   90.00
_cell.angle_gamma   90.00
#
_symmetry.space_group_name_H-M   'P 1'
#
loop_
_entity.id
_entity.type
_entity.pdbx_description
1 polymer ?
#
loop_
_entity_poly.entity_id
_entity_poly.type
_entity_poly.pdbx_seq_one_letter_code
_entity_poly.pdbx_strand_id
1 'polypeptide(L)'
;MDELETLKLPLAAVTRIARRVMPVRLTMSPEFRQSLSHAATLFILYASTNASKIAKDQNRKTLLLRDVMQFFNDRGYMATLPPESSVRLKPPAIDTNAHCVAKPNSSTAEGESAAYF
;
A
#
# COMPACT_ATOMS: atom_id res chain seq x y z
N MET A 1 26.75 1.49 -15.50
CA MET A 1 25.49 2.00 -14.91
C MET A 1 24.91 0.82 -14.16
N ASP A 2 25.60 0.42 -13.10
CA ASP A 2 25.43 -0.88 -12.47
C ASP A 2 25.10 -0.64 -11.00
N GLU A 3 23.97 0.01 -10.72
CA GLU A 3 23.60 0.30 -9.33
C GLU A 3 22.11 0.60 -9.10
N LEU A 4 21.27 0.18 -10.05
CA LEU A 4 19.89 -0.16 -9.73
C LEU A 4 19.86 -1.66 -9.54
N GLU A 5 20.48 -2.16 -8.46
CA GLU A 5 20.07 -3.41 -7.82
C GLU A 5 18.62 -3.18 -7.35
N THR A 6 17.76 -3.29 -8.36
CA THR A 6 16.36 -2.94 -8.39
C THR A 6 15.66 -3.75 -7.32
N LEU A 7 14.72 -3.14 -6.61
CA LEU A 7 13.73 -3.84 -5.80
C LEU A 7 13.04 -4.88 -6.70
N LYS A 8 13.59 -6.10 -6.79
CA LYS A 8 13.10 -7.16 -7.67
C LYS A 8 12.03 -7.93 -6.94
N LEU A 9 10.79 -7.71 -7.33
CA LEU A 9 9.68 -8.51 -6.85
C LEU A 9 9.89 -9.97 -7.27
N PRO A 10 9.50 -10.95 -6.44
CA PRO A 10 9.61 -12.36 -6.82
C PRO A 10 8.83 -12.64 -8.11
N LEU A 11 9.54 -13.10 -9.16
CA LEU A 11 8.93 -13.37 -10.48
C LEU A 11 7.73 -14.33 -10.38
N ALA A 12 7.79 -15.31 -9.48
CA ALA A 12 6.71 -16.24 -9.24
C ALA A 12 5.42 -15.55 -8.77
N ALA A 13 5.53 -14.57 -7.86
CA ALA A 13 4.39 -13.82 -7.34
C ALA A 13 3.79 -12.92 -8.44
N VAL A 14 4.63 -12.17 -9.15
CA VAL A 14 4.22 -11.27 -10.24
C VAL A 14 3.52 -12.06 -11.34
N THR A 15 4.12 -13.17 -11.79
CA THR A 15 3.54 -14.01 -12.85
C THR A 15 2.20 -14.63 -12.41
N ARG A 16 2.08 -15.03 -11.14
CA ARG A 16 0.82 -15.56 -10.60
C ARG A 16 -0.30 -14.52 -10.60
N ILE A 17 0.01 -13.27 -10.25
CA ILE A 17 -0.96 -12.17 -10.29
C ILE A 17 -1.35 -11.86 -11.75
N ALA A 18 -0.36 -11.75 -12.65
CA ALA A 18 -0.60 -11.47 -14.05
C ALA A 18 -1.47 -12.53 -14.74
N ARG A 19 -1.34 -13.80 -14.37
CA ARG A 19 -2.21 -14.87 -14.89
C ARG A 19 -3.68 -14.76 -14.46
N ARG A 20 -4.01 -14.01 -13.41
CA ARG A 20 -5.41 -13.79 -13.00
C ARG A 20 -6.17 -12.88 -13.96
N VAL A 21 -5.46 -12.01 -14.68
CA VAL A 21 -6.04 -11.07 -15.63
C VAL A 21 -5.90 -11.53 -17.09
N MET A 22 -5.07 -12.54 -17.34
CA MET A 22 -4.87 -13.10 -18.68
C MET A 22 -5.77 -14.32 -18.95
N PRO A 23 -6.21 -14.53 -20.20
CA PRO A 23 -6.98 -15.71 -20.59
C PRO A 23 -6.15 -17.00 -20.50
N VAL A 24 -6.82 -18.12 -20.23
CA VAL A 24 -6.20 -19.43 -19.91
C VAL A 24 -5.25 -19.95 -20.99
N ARG A 25 -5.47 -19.58 -22.26
CA ARG A 25 -4.69 -20.10 -23.40
C ARG A 25 -3.48 -19.23 -23.78
N LEU A 26 -3.14 -18.22 -22.99
CA LEU A 26 -2.03 -17.32 -23.28
C LEU A 26 -0.76 -17.74 -22.51
N THR A 27 0.35 -17.90 -23.24
CA THR A 27 1.67 -18.18 -22.67
C THR A 27 2.48 -16.88 -22.55
N MET A 28 3.29 -16.75 -21.48
CA MET A 28 4.17 -15.60 -21.26
C MET A 28 5.63 -15.95 -21.56
N SER A 29 6.30 -15.16 -22.39
CA SER A 29 7.73 -15.30 -22.64
C SER A 29 8.54 -15.04 -21.36
N PRO A 30 9.77 -15.58 -21.22
CA PRO A 30 10.65 -15.27 -20.08
C PRO A 30 11.01 -13.78 -20.00
N GLU A 31 11.18 -13.11 -21.13
CA GLU A 31 11.50 -11.68 -21.22
C GLU A 31 10.34 -10.83 -20.72
N PHE A 32 9.10 -11.17 -21.11
CA PHE A 32 7.90 -10.45 -20.66
C PHE A 32 7.78 -10.47 -19.12
N ARG A 33 8.05 -11.62 -18.50
CA ARG A 33 8.00 -11.77 -17.04
C ARG A 33 9.04 -10.89 -16.34
N GLN A 34 10.23 -10.77 -16.91
CA GLN A 34 11.28 -9.89 -16.39
C GLN A 34 10.92 -8.41 -16.56
N SER A 35 10.46 -8.00 -17.74
CA SER A 35 10.02 -6.63 -18.00
C SER A 35 8.84 -6.22 -17.12
N LEU A 36 7.88 -7.12 -16.89
CA LEU A 36 6.75 -6.86 -16.01
C LEU A 36 7.19 -6.66 -14.56
N SER A 37 8.11 -7.49 -14.07
CA SER A 37 8.69 -7.33 -12.73
C SER A 37 9.39 -5.96 -12.61
N HIS A 38 10.12 -5.55 -13.64
CA HIS A 38 10.80 -4.25 -13.65
C HIS A 38 9.81 -3.08 -13.68
N ALA A 39 8.78 -3.17 -14.53
CA ALA A 39 7.72 -2.16 -14.62
C ALA A 39 6.96 -2.00 -13.29
N ALA A 40 6.70 -3.10 -12.59
CA ALA A 40 6.05 -3.07 -11.27
C ALA A 40 6.90 -2.32 -10.23
N THR A 41 8.22 -2.50 -10.25
CA THR A 41 9.14 -1.75 -9.38
C THR A 41 9.11 -0.26 -9.66
N LEU A 42 9.18 0.12 -10.95
CA LEU A 42 9.09 1.52 -11.36
C LEU A 42 7.73 2.12 -10.98
N PHE A 43 6.65 1.34 -11.05
CA PHE A 43 5.32 1.78 -10.63
C PHE A 43 5.25 2.07 -9.13
N ILE A 44 5.81 1.20 -8.28
CA ILE A 44 5.86 1.43 -6.82
C ILE A 44 6.66 2.70 -6.51
N LEU A 45 7.81 2.89 -7.17
CA LEU A 45 8.63 4.09 -7.00
C LEU A 45 7.90 5.35 -7.47
N TYR A 46 7.26 5.29 -8.64
CA TYR A 46 6.47 6.38 -9.20
C TYR A 46 5.32 6.76 -8.27
N ALA A 47 4.53 5.78 -7.81
CA ALA A 47 3.41 5.99 -6.90
C ALA A 47 3.88 6.60 -5.58
N SER A 48 4.94 6.04 -4.97
CA SER A 48 5.52 6.53 -3.71
C SER A 48 6.03 7.97 -3.85
N THR A 49 6.67 8.30 -4.97
CA THR A 49 7.19 9.65 -5.24
C THR A 49 6.06 10.67 -5.36
N ASN A 50 4.95 10.33 -6.02
CA ASN A 50 3.80 11.23 -6.14
C ASN A 50 3.01 11.34 -4.82
N ALA A 51 2.78 10.22 -4.13
CA ALA A 51 2.15 10.24 -2.80
C ALA A 51 2.98 11.06 -1.79
N SER A 52 4.31 10.98 -1.89
CA SER A 52 5.22 11.82 -1.09
C SER A 52 5.07 13.32 -1.40
N LYS A 53 4.74 13.70 -2.64
CA LYS A 53 4.45 15.11 -2.97
C LYS A 53 3.16 15.57 -2.30
N ILE A 54 2.09 14.76 -2.37
CA ILE A 54 0.83 15.05 -1.69
C ILE A 54 1.03 15.22 -0.18
N ALA A 55 1.84 14.36 0.46
CA ALA A 55 2.17 14.49 1.87
C ALA A 55 2.92 15.81 2.18
N LYS A 56 3.88 16.19 1.32
CA LYS A 56 4.63 17.45 1.44
C LYS A 56 3.73 18.67 1.26
N ASP A 57 2.79 18.64 0.33
CA ASP A 57 1.81 19.71 0.10
C ASP A 57 0.92 19.93 1.34
N GLN A 58 0.69 18.87 2.12
CA GLN A 58 0.01 18.92 3.42
C GLN A 58 0.95 19.19 4.61
N ASN A 59 2.18 19.66 4.36
CA ASN A 59 3.22 19.94 5.37
C ASN A 59 3.59 18.74 6.26
N ARG A 60 3.47 17.52 5.74
CA ARG A 60 3.82 16.29 6.45
C ARG A 60 5.06 15.63 5.85
N LYS A 61 5.90 15.09 6.74
CA LYS A 61 7.06 14.26 6.37
C LYS A 61 6.72 12.77 6.28
N THR A 62 5.60 12.36 6.87
CA THR A 62 5.13 10.97 6.91
C THR A 62 4.13 10.74 5.79
N LEU A 63 4.41 9.77 4.94
CA LEU A 63 3.50 9.25 3.91
C LEU A 63 2.45 8.35 4.59
N LEU A 64 1.17 8.68 4.42
CA LEU A 64 0.05 7.96 5.00
C LEU A 64 -0.78 7.27 3.92
N LEU A 65 -1.62 6.30 4.32
CA LEU A 65 -2.52 5.58 3.41
C LEU A 65 -3.38 6.54 2.57
N ARG A 66 -3.91 7.60 3.20
CA ARG A 66 -4.71 8.63 2.52
C ARG A 66 -3.98 9.30 1.35
N ASP A 67 -2.66 9.46 1.43
CA ASP A 67 -1.86 10.12 0.39
C ASP A 67 -1.73 9.23 -0.84
N VAL A 68 -1.56 7.92 -0.60
CA VAL A 68 -1.49 6.90 -1.64
C VAL A 68 -2.84 6.77 -2.33
N MET A 69 -3.93 6.76 -1.56
CA MET A 69 -5.28 6.61 -2.10
C MET A 69 -5.74 7.86 -2.84
N GLN A 70 -5.37 9.06 -2.36
CA GLN A 70 -5.54 10.29 -3.11
C GLN A 70 -4.78 10.26 -4.44
N PHE A 71 -3.52 9.81 -4.45
CA PHE A 71 -2.77 9.62 -5.70
C PHE A 71 -3.51 8.68 -6.67
N PHE A 72 -4.06 7.56 -6.20
CA PHE A 72 -4.80 6.65 -7.05
C PHE A 72 -6.12 7.22 -7.57
N ASN A 73 -6.78 8.09 -6.78
CA ASN A 73 -7.98 8.80 -7.21
C ASN A 73 -7.67 9.84 -8.30
N ASP A 74 -6.66 10.68 -8.06
CA ASP A 74 -6.24 11.74 -8.99
C ASP A 74 -5.77 11.17 -10.33
N ARG A 75 -5.21 9.95 -10.33
CA ARG A 75 -4.76 9.26 -11.54
C ARG A 75 -5.82 8.36 -12.19
N GLY A 76 -7.03 8.28 -11.63
CA GLY A 76 -8.14 7.52 -12.20
C GLY A 76 -8.05 5.99 -12.00
N TYR A 77 -7.21 5.52 -11.06
CA TYR A 77 -7.04 4.09 -10.78
C TYR A 77 -8.08 3.53 -9.78
N MET A 78 -8.96 4.36 -9.22
CA MET A 78 -9.94 3.96 -8.19
C MET A 78 -10.84 2.78 -8.60
N ALA A 79 -11.28 2.73 -9.87
CA ALA A 79 -12.13 1.63 -10.35
C ALA A 79 -11.43 0.26 -10.31
N THR A 80 -10.09 0.24 -10.26
CA THR A 80 -9.28 -0.99 -10.24
C THR A 80 -8.91 -1.44 -8.82
N LEU A 81 -9.12 -0.58 -7.83
CA LEU A 81 -8.76 -0.85 -6.43
C LEU A 81 -9.98 -1.36 -5.65
N PRO A 82 -9.80 -2.39 -4.80
CA PRO A 82 -10.82 -2.79 -3.86
C PRO A 82 -11.09 -1.65 -2.86
N PRO A 83 -12.32 -1.55 -2.31
CA PRO A 83 -12.66 -0.49 -1.37
C PRO A 83 -11.75 -0.53 -0.14
N GLU A 84 -11.36 0.66 0.34
CA GLU A 84 -10.46 0.92 1.48
C GLU A 84 -10.73 0.06 2.71
N SER A 85 -12.01 -0.23 2.97
CA SER A 85 -12.48 -1.04 4.10
C SER A 85 -11.93 -2.47 4.08
N SER A 86 -11.57 -2.98 2.90
CA SER A 86 -11.01 -4.32 2.71
C SER A 86 -9.48 -4.37 2.89
N VAL A 87 -8.80 -3.21 2.86
CA VAL A 87 -7.33 -3.09 3.05
C VAL A 87 -6.98 -2.99 4.54
N ARG A 88 -7.93 -3.32 5.44
CA ARG A 88 -7.69 -3.38 6.88
C ARG A 88 -6.70 -4.51 7.18
N LEU A 89 -5.42 -4.17 7.13
CA LEU A 89 -4.34 -5.00 7.62
C LEU A 89 -4.71 -5.34 9.07
N LYS A 90 -4.75 -6.64 9.36
CA LYS A 90 -4.88 -7.12 10.73
C LYS A 90 -3.82 -6.36 11.53
N PRO A 91 -4.21 -5.62 12.61
CA PRO A 91 -3.21 -4.89 13.39
C PRO A 91 -2.10 -5.89 13.73
N PRO A 92 -0.83 -5.50 13.58
CA PRO A 92 0.26 -6.42 13.89
C PRO A 92 -0.02 -6.97 15.29
N ALA A 93 0.10 -8.29 15.45
CA ALA A 93 0.08 -8.89 16.77
C ALA A 93 1.31 -8.34 17.50
N ILE A 94 1.13 -7.22 18.19
CA ILE A 94 2.10 -6.72 19.13
C ILE A 94 1.95 -7.67 20.29
N ASP A 95 2.87 -8.62 20.42
CA ASP A 95 2.98 -9.45 21.60
C ASP A 95 3.07 -8.50 22.80
N THR A 96 2.00 -8.44 23.58
CA THR A 96 1.93 -7.69 24.83
C THR A 96 2.78 -8.40 25.88
N ASN A 97 4.09 -8.46 25.67
CA ASN A 97 5.04 -8.73 26.74
C ASN A 97 5.62 -7.41 27.20
N ALA A 98 5.13 -7.01 28.37
CA ALA A 98 5.36 -5.76 29.04
C ALA A 98 6.85 -5.53 29.36
N HIS A 99 7.44 -4.48 28.77
CA HIS A 99 8.44 -3.67 29.46
C HIS A 99 8.51 -2.25 28.91
N CYS A 100 7.43 -1.48 29.03
CA CYS A 100 7.48 -0.01 29.01
C CYS A 100 6.28 0.50 29.82
N VAL A 101 6.55 0.90 31.06
CA VAL A 101 5.59 1.53 31.99
C VAL A 101 5.26 2.92 31.46
N ALA A 102 4.07 3.08 30.86
CA ALA A 102 3.45 4.38 30.70
C ALA A 102 2.53 4.62 31.91
N LYS A 103 2.88 5.60 32.74
CA LYS A 103 2.06 6.03 33.88
C LYS A 103 0.71 6.59 33.38
N PRO A 104 -0.41 6.30 34.07
CA PRO A 104 -1.70 6.86 33.72
C PRO A 104 -1.80 8.31 34.17
N ASN A 105 -2.16 9.22 33.27
CA ASN A 105 -2.73 10.51 33.60
C ASN A 105 -4.24 10.47 33.37
N SER A 106 -4.95 10.50 34.50
CA SER A 106 -6.38 10.63 34.67
C SER A 106 -6.88 12.04 34.34
N SER A 107 -7.91 12.16 33.50
CA SER A 107 -9.07 13.04 33.71
C SER A 107 -10.14 12.69 32.64
N THR A 108 -11.14 11.87 33.00
CA THR A 108 -12.56 12.24 33.25
C THR A 108 -13.26 12.88 32.05
N ALA A 109 -14.15 12.13 31.38
CA ALA A 109 -15.63 12.21 31.47
C ALA A 109 -16.18 13.15 30.37
N GLU A 110 -17.28 12.93 29.64
CA GLU A 110 -18.45 12.07 29.76
C GLU A 110 -19.29 12.21 28.46
N GLY A 111 -20.11 11.20 28.13
CA GLY A 111 -21.32 11.29 27.31
C GLY A 111 -21.15 11.39 25.78
N GLU A 112 -22.04 10.89 24.93
CA GLU A 112 -23.13 9.92 25.04
C GLU A 112 -23.56 9.61 23.59
N SER A 113 -23.98 8.37 23.35
CA SER A 113 -25.00 7.93 22.38
C SER A 113 -25.23 8.73 21.07
N ALA A 114 -24.97 8.09 19.93
CA ALA A 114 -25.99 7.96 18.88
C ALA A 114 -25.61 6.85 17.88
N ALA A 115 -26.47 5.84 17.83
CA ALA A 115 -26.58 4.89 16.74
C ALA A 115 -26.82 5.61 15.41
N TYR A 116 -26.29 5.09 14.30
CA TYR A 116 -26.94 5.26 13.00
C TYR A 116 -26.75 4.00 12.14
N PHE A 117 -27.88 3.63 11.57
CA PHE A 117 -28.13 2.64 10.53
C PHE A 117 -27.22 2.80 9.31
#